data_AF-A0A3N6GM75-F1
#
_entry.id   AF-A0A3N6GM75-F1
#
_cell.length_a   1.000
_cell.length_b   1.000
_cell.length_c   1.000
_cell.angle_alpha   90.00
_cell.angle_beta   90.00
_cell.angle_gamma   90.00
#
_symmetry.space_group_name_H-M   'P 1'
#
loop_
_entity.id
_entity.type
_entity.pdbx_description
1 polymer ?
#
loop_
_entity_poly.entity_id
_entity_poly.type
_entity_poly.pdbx_seq_one_letter_code
_entity_poly.pdbx_strand_id
1 'polypeptide(L)'
;MADLYADYAALAAAETEGVDYSRTATAPAGATWAAIAIHGGGIEGGSGEIAREVSGAGSRMAYYEFAGLKSSGNSDLHITSTNFDEPQAMALVGGVRRCLSFHGYTGTAGVPVTAIGGLDTVLVARVTAALTRAGFTVTDAPSEIAGTDPDNICNQTTSSAGVQLELSRAQRDAFFPGGENTAAVRNSGARTEEFYRYASAIRAALMGRGLIAISAINASRYCLLPAPAADVDLMATVSTDALAAGGGHFLALVARYADGNNMYLARLDFTTAQAVVLTIRKRLAGTETSLGQHTTGLTHTAGGRVAVRLQVAGSALKAKAWADGSAEPAGWQVETTDTDLTAAGEIGMRTILSSANSNTLPVTASWGDFTTLGSPQSMVVTRSVNGIVKAHGAWTDLSLTHPMRAAL
;
A
#
# COMPACT_ATOMS: atom_id res chain seq x y z
N MET A 1 -5.89 33.07 10.76
CA MET A 1 -5.98 33.85 12.02
C MET A 1 -4.63 33.73 12.70
N ALA A 2 -4.17 34.70 13.48
CA ALA A 2 -2.94 34.50 14.25
C ALA A 2 -3.23 33.49 15.38
N ASP A 3 -2.29 32.59 15.62
CA ASP A 3 -2.40 31.62 16.71
C ASP A 3 -2.38 32.32 18.06
N LEU A 4 -3.16 31.83 19.03
CA LEU A 4 -3.17 32.37 20.38
C LEU A 4 -1.87 32.03 21.13
N TYR A 5 -1.33 30.84 20.86
CA TYR A 5 -0.10 30.33 21.46
C TYR A 5 1.01 30.29 20.42
N ALA A 6 2.22 30.70 20.82
CA ALA A 6 3.37 30.71 19.93
C ALA A 6 3.94 29.31 19.67
N ASP A 7 3.81 28.40 20.66
CA ASP A 7 4.37 27.05 20.68
C ASP A 7 3.56 26.15 21.65
N TYR A 8 3.89 24.85 21.70
CA TYR A 8 3.24 23.89 22.57
C TYR A 8 3.47 24.18 24.05
N ALA A 9 4.65 24.69 24.44
CA ALA A 9 4.95 24.99 25.83
C ALA A 9 4.03 26.10 26.39
N ALA A 10 3.76 27.14 25.59
CA ALA A 10 2.83 28.21 25.93
C ALA A 10 1.38 27.70 26.03
N LEU A 11 0.95 26.83 25.11
CA LEU A 11 -0.37 26.20 25.16
C LEU A 11 -0.51 25.32 26.41
N ALA A 12 0.42 24.41 26.65
CA ALA A 12 0.38 23.48 27.78
C ALA A 12 0.48 24.16 29.15
N ALA A 13 1.00 25.39 29.20
CA ALA A 13 0.99 26.22 30.42
C ALA A 13 -0.37 26.90 30.69
N ALA A 14 -1.19 27.10 29.65
CA ALA A 14 -2.46 27.82 29.72
C ALA A 14 -3.69 26.90 29.68
N GLU A 15 -3.56 25.70 29.11
CA GLU A 15 -4.64 24.76 28.83
C GLU A 15 -4.44 23.44 29.59
N THR A 16 -5.53 22.73 29.91
CA THR A 16 -5.46 21.50 30.70
C THR A 16 -5.62 20.25 29.81
N GLU A 17 -4.58 19.41 29.72
CA GLU A 17 -4.68 18.11 29.03
C GLU A 17 -5.72 17.19 29.71
N GLY A 18 -6.52 16.51 28.89
CA GLY A 18 -7.67 15.70 29.32
C GLY A 18 -8.96 16.50 29.53
N VAL A 19 -8.90 17.83 29.48
CA VAL A 19 -10.06 18.73 29.60
C VAL A 19 -10.22 19.59 28.35
N ASP A 20 -9.19 20.38 28.03
CA ASP A 20 -9.18 21.32 26.91
C ASP A 20 -8.63 20.70 25.63
N TYR A 21 -7.65 19.80 25.77
CA TYR A 21 -7.04 19.06 24.66
C TYR A 21 -6.60 17.65 25.08
N SER A 22 -6.28 16.78 24.13
CA SER A 22 -5.61 15.50 24.39
C SER A 22 -4.59 15.17 23.32
N ARG A 23 -3.55 14.43 23.69
CA ARG A 23 -2.59 13.84 22.76
C ARG A 23 -2.77 12.33 22.69
N THR A 24 -2.80 11.78 21.48
CA THR A 24 -2.79 10.33 21.26
C THR A 24 -1.67 9.99 20.28
N ALA A 25 -0.79 9.06 20.67
CA ALA A 25 0.29 8.58 19.81
C ALA A 25 0.34 7.05 19.81
N THR A 26 0.62 6.46 18.65
CA THR A 26 0.86 5.02 18.52
C THR A 26 1.94 4.80 17.48
N ALA A 27 3.01 4.06 17.81
CA ALA A 27 4.10 3.77 16.88
C ALA A 27 4.40 2.26 16.88
N PRO A 28 3.85 1.49 15.93
CA PRO A 28 4.18 0.08 15.78
C PRO A 28 5.68 -0.12 15.55
N ALA A 29 6.24 -1.23 16.05
CA ALA A 29 7.64 -1.56 15.83
C ALA A 29 7.96 -1.64 14.33
N GLY A 30 8.99 -0.88 13.89
CA GLY A 30 9.40 -0.81 12.49
C GLY A 30 8.50 0.07 11.60
N ALA A 31 7.63 0.90 12.17
CA ALA A 31 6.88 1.90 11.40
C ALA A 31 7.85 2.82 10.64
N THR A 32 7.66 2.95 9.32
CA THR A 32 8.45 3.85 8.46
C THR A 32 7.61 4.99 7.89
N TRP A 33 6.33 5.05 8.26
CA TRP A 33 5.34 6.01 7.82
C TRP A 33 4.57 6.53 9.04
N ALA A 34 4.14 7.79 9.02
CA ALA A 34 3.22 8.36 9.99
C ALA A 34 1.99 8.98 9.32
N ALA A 35 0.84 8.89 9.99
CA ALA A 35 -0.33 9.70 9.71
C ALA A 35 -0.62 10.54 10.95
N ILE A 36 -0.63 11.87 10.79
CA ILE A 36 -0.77 12.80 11.91
C ILE A 36 -1.94 13.77 11.68
N ALA A 37 -2.56 14.20 12.77
CA ALA A 37 -3.48 15.34 12.79
C ALA A 37 -3.12 16.22 14.00
N ILE A 38 -2.32 17.26 13.77
CA ILE A 38 -1.94 18.22 14.83
C ILE A 38 -3.09 19.16 15.20
N HIS A 39 -4.17 19.15 14.41
CA HIS A 39 -5.39 19.94 14.61
C HIS A 39 -6.64 19.04 14.67
N GLY A 40 -6.54 17.93 15.40
CA GLY A 40 -7.63 16.98 15.62
C GLY A 40 -8.77 17.50 16.50
N GLY A 41 -9.74 16.62 16.78
CA GLY A 41 -10.87 16.92 17.67
C GLY A 41 -11.74 18.08 17.18
N GLY A 42 -11.88 19.12 18.00
CA GLY A 42 -12.67 20.31 17.69
C GLY A 42 -11.96 21.40 16.90
N ILE A 43 -10.63 21.30 16.70
CA ILE A 43 -9.82 22.32 16.02
C ILE A 43 -10.16 22.32 14.52
N GLU A 44 -9.94 21.19 13.84
CA GLU A 44 -10.31 20.96 12.44
C GLU A 44 -11.11 19.66 12.28
N GLY A 45 -12.31 19.62 12.87
CA GLY A 45 -13.09 18.38 13.02
C GLY A 45 -13.16 17.50 11.77
N GLY A 46 -12.84 16.22 11.92
CA GLY A 46 -12.72 15.23 10.85
C GLY A 46 -11.26 14.86 10.49
N SER A 47 -10.28 15.72 10.80
CA SER A 47 -8.85 15.48 10.51
C SER A 47 -8.27 14.30 11.32
N GLY A 48 -8.54 14.27 12.63
CA GLY A 48 -8.11 13.20 13.52
C GLY A 48 -8.71 11.85 13.16
N GLU A 49 -10.01 11.83 12.82
CA GLU A 49 -10.70 10.60 12.40
C GLU A 49 -10.08 10.00 11.14
N ILE A 50 -9.80 10.82 10.12
CA ILE A 50 -9.23 10.29 8.88
C ILE A 50 -7.77 9.88 9.06
N ALA A 51 -6.98 10.61 9.85
CA ALA A 51 -5.62 10.22 10.19
C ALA A 51 -5.60 8.85 10.91
N ARG A 52 -6.52 8.66 11.86
CA ARG A 52 -6.67 7.41 12.63
C ARG A 52 -7.03 6.25 11.72
N GLU A 53 -8.03 6.43 10.85
CA GLU A 53 -8.47 5.41 9.91
C GLU A 53 -7.34 5.04 8.93
N VAL A 54 -6.63 6.02 8.36
CA VAL A 54 -5.48 5.76 7.46
C VAL A 54 -4.37 4.99 8.19
N SER A 55 -4.10 5.33 9.46
CA SER A 55 -3.13 4.62 10.31
C SER A 55 -3.60 3.24 10.82
N GLY A 56 -4.87 2.88 10.58
CA GLY A 56 -5.52 1.71 11.16
C GLY A 56 -4.90 0.35 10.78
N ALA A 57 -5.53 -0.71 11.30
CA ALA A 57 -5.02 -2.08 11.25
C ALA A 57 -4.61 -2.52 9.82
N GLY A 58 -3.35 -2.95 9.67
CA GLY A 58 -2.76 -3.39 8.40
C GLY A 58 -1.78 -2.40 7.76
N SER A 59 -1.82 -1.10 8.11
CA SER A 59 -0.95 -0.07 7.51
C SER A 59 0.48 -0.02 8.08
N ARG A 60 0.68 -0.52 9.31
CA ARG A 60 1.92 -0.38 10.12
C ARG A 60 2.44 1.07 10.23
N MET A 61 1.55 2.05 10.10
CA MET A 61 1.90 3.46 10.26
C MET A 61 1.94 3.82 11.74
N ALA A 62 2.83 4.75 12.07
CA ALA A 62 2.71 5.53 13.29
C ALA A 62 1.53 6.50 13.17
N TYR A 63 0.92 6.84 14.30
CA TYR A 63 -0.23 7.70 14.42
C TYR A 63 0.04 8.76 15.47
N TYR A 64 -0.32 10.00 15.18
CA TYR A 64 -0.36 11.08 16.16
C TYR A 64 -1.61 11.93 15.98
N GLU A 65 -2.24 12.32 17.08
CA GLU A 65 -3.32 13.30 17.09
C GLU A 65 -3.18 14.23 18.30
N PHE A 66 -3.23 15.53 18.04
CA PHE A 66 -3.50 16.55 19.04
C PHE A 66 -4.94 17.02 18.85
N ALA A 67 -5.83 16.72 19.79
CA ALA A 67 -7.27 16.95 19.65
C ALA A 67 -7.77 18.00 20.63
N GLY A 68 -8.46 19.02 20.12
CA GLY A 68 -9.20 19.98 20.95
C GLY A 68 -10.48 19.37 21.50
N LEU A 69 -10.72 19.50 22.80
CA LEU A 69 -11.83 18.88 23.55
C LEU A 69 -12.85 19.91 24.06
N LYS A 70 -12.60 21.21 23.88
CA LYS A 70 -13.49 22.26 24.36
C LYS A 70 -14.87 22.16 23.70
N SER A 71 -15.92 22.54 24.43
CA SER A 71 -17.28 22.61 23.87
C SER A 71 -17.43 23.72 22.81
N SER A 72 -16.59 24.75 22.87
CA SER A 72 -16.46 25.85 21.90
C SER A 72 -15.07 26.49 22.02
N GLY A 73 -14.64 27.27 21.04
CA GLY A 73 -13.34 27.97 21.10
C GLY A 73 -12.10 27.09 20.85
N ASN A 74 -12.26 25.91 20.22
CA ASN A 74 -11.10 25.07 19.90
C ASN A 74 -10.11 25.71 18.91
N SER A 75 -10.51 26.77 18.19
CA SER A 75 -9.59 27.56 17.37
C SER A 75 -8.44 28.17 18.16
N ASP A 76 -8.63 28.41 19.46
CA ASP A 76 -7.60 28.96 20.34
C ASP A 76 -6.46 27.96 20.56
N LEU A 77 -6.72 26.67 20.35
CA LEU A 77 -5.74 25.58 20.50
C LEU A 77 -4.94 25.32 19.21
N HIS A 78 -5.23 26.05 18.13
CA HIS A 78 -4.49 25.93 16.88
C HIS A 78 -3.09 26.54 17.04
N ILE A 79 -2.06 25.75 16.74
CA ILE A 79 -0.67 26.18 16.55
C ILE A 79 -0.29 25.78 15.13
N THR A 80 0.14 26.73 14.31
CA THR A 80 0.54 26.51 12.92
C THR A 80 1.60 25.42 12.80
N SER A 81 1.56 24.65 11.72
CA SER A 81 2.42 23.48 11.53
C SER A 81 3.93 23.79 11.58
N THR A 82 4.35 25.02 11.28
CA THR A 82 5.75 25.47 11.38
C THR A 82 6.20 25.75 12.81
N ASN A 83 5.25 25.95 13.73
CA ASN A 83 5.52 26.24 15.14
C ASN A 83 5.07 25.10 16.06
N PHE A 84 4.49 24.03 15.50
CA PHE A 84 4.01 22.90 16.28
C PHE A 84 5.20 22.04 16.73
N ASP A 85 5.60 22.19 17.99
CA ASP A 85 6.81 21.62 18.58
C ASP A 85 6.51 20.65 19.75
N GLU A 86 5.31 20.06 19.75
CA GLU A 86 4.92 19.10 20.79
C GLU A 86 5.88 17.88 20.78
N PRO A 87 6.55 17.55 21.91
CA PRO A 87 7.66 16.60 21.91
C PRO A 87 7.32 15.18 21.42
N GLN A 88 6.11 14.65 21.70
CA GLN A 88 5.73 13.32 21.23
C GLN A 88 5.52 13.28 19.72
N ALA A 89 4.89 14.31 19.15
CA ALA A 89 4.73 14.48 17.71
C ALA A 89 6.09 14.58 17.02
N MET A 90 6.98 15.44 17.52
CA MET A 90 8.32 15.62 16.95
C MET A 90 9.13 14.32 16.97
N ALA A 91 9.12 13.60 18.10
CA ALA A 91 9.83 12.32 18.21
C ALA A 91 9.26 11.26 17.25
N LEU A 92 7.92 11.20 17.10
CA LEU A 92 7.25 10.25 16.22
C LEU A 92 7.55 10.56 14.75
N VAL A 93 7.42 11.83 14.34
CA VAL A 93 7.66 12.24 12.95
C VAL A 93 9.14 12.14 12.58
N GLY A 94 10.04 12.54 13.49
CA GLY A 94 11.49 12.39 13.33
C GLY A 94 11.97 10.93 13.27
N GLY A 95 11.16 9.98 13.76
CA GLY A 95 11.44 8.55 13.72
C GLY A 95 11.01 7.84 12.42
N VAL A 96 10.19 8.47 11.58
CA VAL A 96 9.67 7.86 10.34
C VAL A 96 10.31 8.44 9.09
N ARG A 97 10.14 7.74 7.96
CA ARG A 97 10.65 8.18 6.66
C ARG A 97 9.68 9.08 5.92
N ARG A 98 8.38 8.90 6.10
CA ARG A 98 7.34 9.66 5.40
C ARG A 98 6.20 10.00 6.36
N CYS A 99 5.63 11.18 6.21
CA CYS A 99 4.52 11.67 7.03
C CYS A 99 3.39 12.17 6.13
N LEU A 100 2.15 11.79 6.47
CA LEU A 100 0.93 12.41 5.97
C LEU A 100 0.32 13.25 7.09
N SER A 101 0.23 14.57 6.91
CA SER A 101 -0.46 15.46 7.85
C SER A 101 -1.85 15.81 7.34
N PHE A 102 -2.86 15.56 8.15
CA PHE A 102 -4.26 15.80 7.83
C PHE A 102 -4.74 17.07 8.51
N HIS A 103 -5.22 18.00 7.70
CA HIS A 103 -5.71 19.31 8.10
C HIS A 103 -7.09 19.58 7.52
N GLY A 104 -7.73 20.64 8.01
CA GLY A 104 -9.02 21.10 7.56
C GLY A 104 -9.07 22.61 7.39
N TYR A 105 -9.43 23.04 6.19
CA TYR A 105 -9.71 24.46 5.91
C TYR A 105 -11.19 24.68 5.63
N THR A 106 -11.62 25.94 5.55
CA THR A 106 -13.03 26.28 5.30
C THR A 106 -13.46 25.85 3.89
N GLY A 107 -12.69 26.21 2.87
CA GLY A 107 -13.03 25.95 1.46
C GLY A 107 -14.25 26.74 0.96
N THR A 108 -14.64 26.47 -0.29
CA THR A 108 -15.89 27.03 -0.83
C THR A 108 -17.07 26.25 -0.26
N ALA A 109 -18.11 26.97 0.19
CA ALA A 109 -19.29 26.35 0.79
C ALA A 109 -19.91 25.29 -0.12
N GLY A 110 -20.12 24.08 0.41
CA GLY A 110 -20.72 22.96 -0.32
C GLY A 110 -19.83 22.29 -1.38
N VAL A 111 -18.57 22.69 -1.52
CA VAL A 111 -17.65 22.12 -2.52
C VAL A 111 -16.65 21.18 -1.84
N PRO A 112 -16.82 19.85 -1.94
CA PRO A 112 -15.86 18.89 -1.40
C PRO A 112 -14.61 18.87 -2.28
N VAL A 113 -13.50 19.30 -1.70
CA VAL A 113 -12.16 19.28 -2.31
C VAL A 113 -11.10 19.03 -1.24
N THR A 114 -10.03 18.35 -1.66
CA THR A 114 -8.78 18.24 -0.92
C THR A 114 -7.70 19.04 -1.64
N ALA A 115 -7.18 20.07 -0.98
CA ALA A 115 -5.96 20.74 -1.42
C ALA A 115 -4.75 19.95 -0.91
N ILE A 116 -3.79 19.61 -1.76
CA ILE A 116 -2.64 18.78 -1.39
C ILE A 116 -1.32 19.47 -1.70
N GLY A 117 -0.34 19.30 -0.82
CA GLY A 117 1.02 19.81 -0.98
C GLY A 117 2.03 19.03 -0.15
N GLY A 118 3.20 19.63 0.09
CA GLY A 118 4.30 19.06 0.86
C GLY A 118 5.58 18.88 0.04
N LEU A 119 6.69 18.62 0.73
CA LEU A 119 7.99 18.44 0.08
C LEU A 119 8.19 17.05 -0.56
N ASP A 120 7.42 16.01 -0.18
CA ASP A 120 7.47 14.69 -0.83
C ASP A 120 6.61 14.69 -2.12
N THR A 121 7.08 15.41 -3.13
CA THR A 121 6.36 15.62 -4.41
C THR A 121 5.96 14.31 -5.12
N VAL A 122 6.75 13.25 -4.96
CA VAL A 122 6.42 11.91 -5.48
C VAL A 122 5.20 11.33 -4.76
N LEU A 123 5.15 11.45 -3.43
CA LEU A 123 3.99 11.00 -2.66
C LEU A 123 2.76 11.88 -2.88
N VAL A 124 2.92 13.21 -2.99
CA VAL A 124 1.84 14.13 -3.38
C VAL A 124 1.17 13.63 -4.66
N ALA A 125 1.95 13.36 -5.71
CA ALA A 125 1.42 12.86 -6.98
C ALA A 125 0.71 11.50 -6.83
N ARG A 126 1.23 10.60 -6.00
CA ARG A 126 0.63 9.28 -5.76
C ARG A 126 -0.70 9.38 -5.02
N VAL A 127 -0.75 10.17 -3.95
CA VAL A 127 -1.97 10.38 -3.15
C VAL A 127 -3.04 11.07 -3.99
N THR A 128 -2.64 12.09 -4.76
CA THR A 128 -3.50 12.76 -5.76
C THR A 128 -4.12 11.76 -6.72
N ALA A 129 -3.29 10.95 -7.39
CA ALA A 129 -3.77 9.98 -8.36
C ALA A 129 -4.72 8.93 -7.74
N ALA A 130 -4.44 8.49 -6.51
CA ALA A 130 -5.27 7.51 -5.82
C ALA A 130 -6.63 8.09 -5.41
N LEU A 131 -6.65 9.29 -4.84
CA LEU A 131 -7.89 10.00 -4.48
C LEU A 131 -8.73 10.34 -5.72
N THR A 132 -8.11 10.85 -6.79
CA THR A 132 -8.80 11.13 -8.05
C THR A 132 -9.41 9.86 -8.66
N ARG A 133 -8.67 8.73 -8.65
CA ARG A 133 -9.19 7.44 -9.12
C ARG A 133 -10.37 6.93 -8.28
N ALA A 134 -10.36 7.23 -6.98
CA ALA A 134 -11.46 6.92 -6.08
C ALA A 134 -12.66 7.89 -6.21
N GLY A 135 -12.56 8.91 -7.07
CA GLY A 135 -13.65 9.85 -7.39
C GLY A 135 -13.67 11.12 -6.54
N PHE A 136 -12.56 11.46 -5.88
CA PHE A 136 -12.43 12.70 -5.10
C PHE A 136 -11.81 13.83 -5.93
N THR A 137 -12.22 15.07 -5.66
CA THR A 137 -11.61 16.25 -6.25
C THR A 137 -10.37 16.62 -5.45
N VAL A 138 -9.22 16.64 -6.12
CA VAL A 138 -7.93 17.05 -5.54
C VAL A 138 -7.34 18.19 -6.34
N THR A 139 -6.84 19.21 -5.66
CA THR A 139 -6.16 20.36 -6.26
C THR A 139 -4.82 20.60 -5.61
N ASP A 140 -3.91 21.27 -6.29
CA ASP A 140 -2.70 21.77 -5.64
C ASP A 140 -3.07 22.78 -4.55
N ALA A 141 -2.44 22.65 -3.39
CA ALA A 141 -2.63 23.59 -2.30
C ALA A 141 -1.97 24.94 -2.62
N PRO A 142 -2.65 26.07 -2.37
CA PRO A 142 -2.02 27.37 -2.50
C PRO A 142 -0.92 27.55 -1.45
N SER A 143 0.03 28.46 -1.70
CA SER A 143 1.28 28.58 -0.94
C SER A 143 1.07 28.70 0.58
N GLU A 144 -0.02 29.30 1.02
CA GLU A 144 -0.34 29.55 2.43
C GLU A 144 -0.60 28.26 3.22
N ILE A 145 -1.05 27.20 2.54
CA ILE A 145 -1.42 25.91 3.15
C ILE A 145 -0.77 24.72 2.41
N ALA A 146 0.27 24.99 1.61
CA ALA A 146 0.93 23.98 0.80
C ALA A 146 1.81 23.03 1.61
N GLY A 147 2.13 23.34 2.87
CA GLY A 147 3.01 22.52 3.70
C GLY A 147 4.43 22.37 3.15
N THR A 148 4.89 23.31 2.32
CA THR A 148 6.23 23.27 1.68
C THR A 148 7.33 23.94 2.48
N ASP A 149 7.01 24.51 3.64
CA ASP A 149 8.02 25.07 4.55
C ASP A 149 8.83 23.93 5.20
N PRO A 150 10.17 23.93 5.14
CA PRO A 150 11.00 22.93 5.82
C PRO A 150 10.71 22.79 7.31
N ASP A 151 10.31 23.86 7.99
CA ASP A 151 10.01 23.87 9.43
C ASP A 151 8.62 23.31 9.75
N ASN A 152 7.77 23.08 8.74
CA ASN A 152 6.50 22.38 8.92
C ASN A 152 6.75 20.98 9.50
N ILE A 153 6.08 20.63 10.60
CA ILE A 153 6.26 19.35 11.28
C ILE A 153 6.15 18.14 10.33
N CYS A 154 5.30 18.18 9.28
CA CYS A 154 5.20 17.06 8.35
C CYS A 154 6.49 16.80 7.56
N ASN A 155 7.35 17.81 7.41
CA ASN A 155 8.65 17.72 6.74
C ASN A 155 9.81 17.35 7.67
N GLN A 156 9.59 17.28 8.99
CA GLN A 156 10.61 16.91 9.98
C GLN A 156 10.86 15.38 10.04
N THR A 157 10.67 14.68 8.93
CA THR A 157 10.92 13.23 8.80
C THR A 157 12.39 12.95 8.55
N THR A 158 12.80 11.68 8.63
CA THR A 158 14.16 11.26 8.22
C THR A 158 14.46 11.45 6.73
N SER A 159 13.45 11.74 5.89
CA SER A 159 13.66 12.14 4.49
C SER A 159 13.54 13.64 4.24
N SER A 160 13.34 14.43 5.30
CA SER A 160 13.10 15.89 5.26
C SER A 160 11.95 16.29 4.33
N ALA A 161 10.97 15.40 4.17
CA ALA A 161 9.88 15.58 3.24
C ALA A 161 8.59 14.88 3.71
N GLY A 162 7.48 15.61 3.70
CA GLY A 162 6.14 15.14 4.03
C GLY A 162 5.09 15.51 3.00
N VAL A 163 3.85 15.10 3.27
CA VAL A 163 2.66 15.47 2.51
C VAL A 163 1.64 16.10 3.44
N GLN A 164 1.07 17.22 3.04
CA GLN A 164 -0.01 17.92 3.73
C GLN A 164 -1.30 17.77 2.92
N LEU A 165 -2.36 17.30 3.56
CA LEU A 165 -3.71 17.22 2.99
C LEU A 165 -4.63 18.20 3.73
N GLU A 166 -5.13 19.18 2.99
CA GLU A 166 -6.06 20.21 3.46
C GLU A 166 -7.47 19.87 2.99
N LEU A 167 -8.31 19.37 3.88
CA LEU A 167 -9.67 18.94 3.54
C LEU A 167 -10.65 20.10 3.78
N SER A 168 -11.35 20.51 2.73
CA SER A 168 -12.42 21.52 2.84
C SER A 168 -13.48 21.10 3.87
N ARG A 169 -14.21 22.07 4.43
CA ARG A 169 -15.30 21.79 5.36
C ARG A 169 -16.33 20.83 4.76
N ALA A 170 -16.70 21.04 3.50
CA ALA A 170 -17.64 20.17 2.80
C ALA A 170 -17.11 18.72 2.67
N GLN A 171 -15.82 18.52 2.37
CA GLN A 171 -15.24 17.18 2.29
C GLN A 171 -15.22 16.48 3.66
N ARG A 172 -14.89 17.21 4.74
CA ARG A 172 -14.91 16.65 6.11
C ARG A 172 -16.32 16.35 6.58
N ASP A 173 -17.29 17.20 6.26
CA ASP A 173 -18.70 16.97 6.61
C ASP A 173 -19.26 15.72 5.92
N ALA A 174 -18.89 15.48 4.66
CA ALA A 174 -19.29 14.28 3.91
C ALA A 174 -18.81 12.95 4.52
N PHE A 175 -17.83 12.97 5.43
CA PHE A 175 -17.38 11.79 6.16
C PHE A 175 -18.34 11.31 7.26
N PHE A 176 -19.30 12.15 7.64
CA PHE A 176 -20.21 11.89 8.74
C PHE A 176 -21.66 11.81 8.24
N PRO A 177 -22.49 10.91 8.81
CA PRO A 177 -23.89 10.79 8.42
C PRO A 177 -24.63 12.13 8.46
N GLY A 178 -25.42 12.41 7.42
CA GLY A 178 -26.18 13.66 7.30
C GLY A 178 -25.34 14.92 7.09
N GLY A 179 -24.01 14.80 6.90
CA GLY A 179 -23.12 15.95 6.88
C GLY A 179 -22.82 16.52 8.28
N GLU A 180 -23.20 15.80 9.34
CA GLU A 180 -23.13 16.30 10.71
C GLU A 180 -21.74 16.07 11.34
N ASN A 181 -20.83 17.02 11.13
CA ASN A 181 -19.49 16.99 11.73
C ASN A 181 -19.46 17.64 13.13
N THR A 182 -20.27 17.11 14.04
CA THR A 182 -20.29 17.53 15.45
C THR A 182 -19.46 16.57 16.31
N ALA A 183 -18.99 17.04 17.48
CA ALA A 183 -18.26 16.18 18.41
C ALA A 183 -19.06 14.91 18.79
N ALA A 184 -20.38 15.03 18.97
CA ALA A 184 -21.25 13.90 19.28
C ALA A 184 -21.23 12.83 18.17
N VAL A 185 -21.38 13.24 16.90
CA VAL A 185 -21.36 12.30 15.77
C VAL A 185 -19.97 11.71 15.57
N ARG A 186 -18.91 12.51 15.67
CA ARG A 186 -17.53 12.02 15.59
C ARG A 186 -17.24 10.94 16.63
N ASN A 187 -17.63 11.18 17.88
CA ASN A 187 -17.42 10.28 19.03
C ASN A 187 -18.34 9.04 19.02
N SER A 188 -19.44 9.05 18.28
CA SER A 188 -20.32 7.89 18.13
C SER A 188 -19.67 6.73 17.33
N GLY A 189 -18.59 7.01 16.59
CA GLY A 189 -17.96 6.07 15.66
C GLY A 189 -18.65 5.97 14.30
N ALA A 190 -19.78 6.65 14.08
CA ALA A 190 -20.49 6.61 12.81
C ALA A 190 -19.71 7.32 11.68
N ARG A 191 -19.53 6.64 10.54
CA ARG A 191 -18.81 7.14 9.36
C ARG A 191 -19.58 6.77 8.09
N THR A 192 -19.43 7.57 7.03
CA THR A 192 -20.04 7.29 5.72
C THR A 192 -19.19 6.33 4.90
N GLU A 193 -19.76 5.78 3.81
CA GLU A 193 -18.98 5.05 2.80
C GLU A 193 -17.88 5.93 2.19
N GLU A 194 -18.14 7.22 2.03
CA GLU A 194 -17.18 8.18 1.51
C GLU A 194 -15.92 8.28 2.38
N PHE A 195 -16.08 8.29 3.71
CA PHE A 195 -14.95 8.25 4.66
C PHE A 195 -14.05 7.03 4.43
N TYR A 196 -14.65 5.83 4.36
CA TYR A 196 -13.89 4.60 4.15
C TYR A 196 -13.25 4.53 2.76
N ARG A 197 -13.95 5.02 1.73
CA ARG A 197 -13.43 5.12 0.36
C ARG A 197 -12.23 6.08 0.31
N TYR A 198 -12.31 7.22 0.99
CA TYR A 198 -11.22 8.21 1.07
C TYR A 198 -9.98 7.62 1.75
N ALA A 199 -10.16 7.01 2.93
CA ALA A 199 -9.07 6.38 3.65
C ALA A 199 -8.44 5.22 2.87
N SER A 200 -9.27 4.39 2.23
CA SER A 200 -8.82 3.28 1.40
C SER A 200 -7.97 3.77 0.22
N ALA A 201 -8.39 4.85 -0.45
CA ALA A 201 -7.64 5.45 -1.54
C ALA A 201 -6.27 5.96 -1.08
N ILE A 202 -6.20 6.64 0.08
CA ILE A 202 -4.93 7.06 0.65
C ILE A 202 -4.06 5.85 0.97
N ARG A 203 -4.58 4.84 1.69
CA ARG A 203 -3.81 3.62 2.00
C ARG A 203 -3.30 2.92 0.73
N ALA A 204 -4.07 2.90 -0.34
CA ALA A 204 -3.62 2.38 -1.63
C ALA A 204 -2.48 3.20 -2.25
N ALA A 205 -2.40 4.51 -1.99
CA ALA A 205 -1.24 5.33 -2.35
C ALA A 205 0.00 5.03 -1.51
N LEU A 206 -0.15 4.46 -0.30
CA LEU A 206 0.95 4.10 0.60
C LEU A 206 1.43 2.68 0.38
N MET A 207 0.47 1.78 0.14
CA MET A 207 0.72 0.42 -0.30
C MET A 207 1.35 0.44 -1.71
N GLY A 208 2.15 -0.58 -1.98
CA GLY A 208 2.31 -1.00 -3.37
C GLY A 208 3.62 -0.69 -4.05
N ARG A 209 4.73 -0.47 -3.32
CA ARG A 209 6.11 -0.63 -3.86
C ARG A 209 7.12 -1.05 -2.80
N GLY A 210 7.38 -2.36 -2.66
CA GLY A 210 8.67 -2.85 -2.16
C GLY A 210 9.75 -2.51 -3.18
N LEU A 211 10.87 -1.95 -2.72
CA LEU A 211 12.03 -1.64 -3.57
C LEU A 211 13.13 -2.65 -3.27
N ILE A 212 13.68 -3.24 -4.33
CA ILE A 212 14.80 -4.17 -4.26
C ILE A 212 15.95 -3.56 -5.04
N ALA A 213 16.99 -3.13 -4.33
CA ALA A 213 18.24 -2.70 -4.95
C ALA A 213 19.02 -3.93 -5.45
N ILE A 214 19.23 -4.02 -6.76
CA ILE A 214 19.99 -5.10 -7.39
C ILE A 214 21.44 -4.62 -7.54
N SER A 215 22.24 -4.86 -6.51
CA SER A 215 23.63 -4.42 -6.41
C SER A 215 24.66 -5.35 -7.07
N ALA A 216 24.21 -6.47 -7.65
CA ALA A 216 25.08 -7.43 -8.33
C ALA A 216 24.35 -8.10 -9.50
N ILE A 217 25.05 -8.24 -10.63
CA ILE A 217 24.57 -9.01 -11.79
C ILE A 217 24.57 -10.51 -11.49
N ASN A 218 23.69 -11.26 -12.15
CA ASN A 218 23.58 -12.72 -12.01
C ASN A 218 23.40 -13.22 -10.56
N ALA A 219 22.87 -12.38 -9.67
CA ALA A 219 22.60 -12.72 -8.28
C ALA A 219 21.11 -12.52 -7.99
N SER A 220 20.44 -13.61 -7.60
CA SER A 220 19.00 -13.54 -7.31
C SER A 220 18.74 -12.74 -6.02
N ARG A 221 17.63 -12.01 -5.99
CA ARG A 221 17.01 -11.46 -4.79
C ARG A 221 15.63 -12.09 -4.67
N TYR A 222 15.38 -12.73 -3.54
CA TYR A 222 14.11 -13.38 -3.22
C TYR A 222 13.42 -12.64 -2.08
N CYS A 223 12.12 -12.42 -2.19
CA CYS A 223 11.27 -12.05 -1.07
C CYS A 223 10.13 -13.07 -1.01
N LEU A 224 10.18 -13.95 -0.01
CA LEU A 224 9.37 -15.16 0.08
C LEU A 224 8.57 -15.18 1.38
N LEU A 225 7.43 -15.86 1.33
CA LEU A 225 6.54 -16.13 2.45
C LEU A 225 6.04 -17.57 2.32
N PRO A 226 5.70 -18.25 3.44
CA PRO A 226 5.09 -19.58 3.38
C PRO A 226 3.84 -19.60 2.48
N ALA A 227 3.75 -20.60 1.60
CA ALA A 227 2.58 -20.75 0.73
C ALA A 227 1.37 -21.19 1.56
N PRO A 228 0.16 -20.64 1.30
CA PRO A 228 -1.05 -21.07 2.00
C PRO A 228 -1.53 -22.47 1.59
N ALA A 229 -1.15 -22.92 0.37
CA ALA A 229 -1.45 -24.24 -0.17
C ALA A 229 -0.51 -24.55 -1.35
N ALA A 230 -0.55 -25.79 -1.87
CA ALA A 230 0.19 -26.17 -3.09
C ALA A 230 -0.40 -25.59 -4.37
N ASP A 231 -1.69 -25.26 -4.33
CA ASP A 231 -2.40 -24.57 -5.38
C ASP A 231 -2.59 -23.11 -4.98
N VAL A 232 -2.08 -22.21 -5.81
CA VAL A 232 -2.04 -20.77 -5.54
C VAL A 232 -2.35 -19.99 -6.81
N ASP A 233 -2.93 -18.81 -6.62
CA ASP A 233 -3.10 -17.82 -7.67
C ASP A 233 -2.50 -16.51 -7.17
N LEU A 234 -1.40 -16.11 -7.77
CA LEU A 234 -0.56 -14.99 -7.33
C LEU A 234 -0.70 -13.85 -8.32
N MET A 235 -0.81 -12.62 -7.83
CA MET A 235 -0.74 -11.42 -8.65
C MET A 235 0.19 -10.40 -8.01
N ALA A 236 0.91 -9.65 -8.84
CA ALA A 236 1.68 -8.48 -8.41
C ALA A 236 1.85 -7.51 -9.58
N THR A 237 2.28 -6.29 -9.26
CA THR A 237 2.71 -5.30 -10.25
C THR A 237 4.19 -5.03 -10.11
N VAL A 238 4.91 -4.93 -11.23
CA VAL A 238 6.37 -4.82 -11.22
C VAL A 238 6.89 -3.72 -12.14
N SER A 239 8.06 -3.16 -11.83
CA SER A 239 8.81 -2.27 -12.71
C SER A 239 10.31 -2.30 -12.40
N THR A 240 11.12 -1.71 -13.29
CA THR A 240 12.53 -1.39 -13.02
C THR A 240 12.78 0.09 -13.30
N ASP A 241 13.70 0.73 -12.57
CA ASP A 241 14.01 2.16 -12.68
C ASP A 241 14.89 2.54 -13.89
N ALA A 242 15.38 1.55 -14.63
CA ALA A 242 16.19 1.73 -15.82
C ALA A 242 15.76 0.80 -16.96
N LEU A 243 16.05 1.20 -18.19
CA LEU A 243 15.97 0.31 -19.35
C LEU A 243 17.08 -0.74 -19.27
N ALA A 244 16.78 -1.97 -19.67
CA ALA A 244 17.77 -3.03 -19.79
C ALA A 244 18.89 -2.67 -20.80
N ALA A 245 20.15 -2.79 -20.37
CA ALA A 245 21.34 -2.54 -21.19
C ALA A 245 22.26 -3.77 -21.17
N GLY A 246 22.76 -4.19 -22.34
CA GLY A 246 23.63 -5.38 -22.51
C GLY A 246 22.93 -6.73 -22.31
N GLY A 247 22.04 -6.84 -21.33
CA GLY A 247 21.22 -8.02 -21.03
C GLY A 247 19.94 -7.64 -20.29
N GLY A 248 18.94 -8.53 -20.31
CA GLY A 248 17.61 -8.25 -19.77
C GLY A 248 17.53 -8.15 -18.24
N HIS A 249 16.46 -7.52 -17.75
CA HIS A 249 16.03 -7.59 -16.35
C HIS A 249 14.98 -8.70 -16.22
N PHE A 250 15.15 -9.59 -15.23
CA PHE A 250 14.23 -10.71 -15.02
C PHE A 250 13.53 -10.57 -13.66
N LEU A 251 12.22 -10.34 -13.71
CA LEU A 251 11.36 -10.22 -12.53
C LEU A 251 10.31 -11.32 -12.60
N ALA A 252 10.14 -12.10 -11.53
CA ALA A 252 9.27 -13.27 -11.55
C ALA A 252 8.44 -13.44 -10.27
N LEU A 253 7.16 -13.80 -10.43
CA LEU A 253 6.40 -14.44 -9.36
C LEU A 253 6.95 -15.85 -9.15
N VAL A 254 7.04 -16.27 -7.89
CA VAL A 254 7.60 -17.55 -7.45
C VAL A 254 6.52 -18.37 -6.77
N ALA A 255 6.41 -19.64 -7.13
CA ALA A 255 5.53 -20.61 -6.48
C ALA A 255 6.23 -21.98 -6.34
N ARG A 256 5.77 -22.80 -5.39
CA ARG A 256 6.36 -24.11 -5.05
C ARG A 256 7.87 -24.03 -4.80
N TYR A 257 8.33 -22.94 -4.18
CA TYR A 257 9.73 -22.76 -3.85
C TYR A 257 10.11 -23.68 -2.70
N ALA A 258 10.95 -24.68 -2.96
CA ALA A 258 11.54 -25.50 -1.91
C ALA A 258 12.90 -24.95 -1.48
N ASP A 259 13.69 -24.51 -2.45
CA ASP A 259 15.01 -23.88 -2.26
C ASP A 259 15.43 -23.15 -3.55
N GLY A 260 16.63 -22.56 -3.56
CA GLY A 260 17.17 -21.82 -4.70
C GLY A 260 17.37 -22.63 -5.99
N ASN A 261 17.16 -23.95 -5.95
CA ASN A 261 17.31 -24.88 -7.06
C ASN A 261 15.99 -25.52 -7.51
N ASN A 262 14.88 -25.28 -6.80
CA ASN A 262 13.60 -25.96 -7.00
C ASN A 262 12.42 -24.99 -6.86
N MET A 263 11.85 -24.53 -7.97
CA MET A 263 10.69 -23.60 -8.01
C MET A 263 10.01 -23.51 -9.38
N TYR A 264 8.77 -23.02 -9.42
CA TYR A 264 8.15 -22.47 -10.63
C TYR A 264 8.21 -20.93 -10.65
N LEU A 265 8.29 -20.36 -11.86
CA LEU A 265 8.40 -18.93 -12.10
C LEU A 265 7.44 -18.49 -13.20
N ALA A 266 6.67 -17.42 -12.95
CA ALA A 266 6.13 -16.58 -14.04
C ALA A 266 7.03 -15.36 -14.18
N ARG A 267 7.93 -15.40 -15.16
CA ARG A 267 8.97 -14.40 -15.37
C ARG A 267 8.59 -13.42 -16.47
N LEU A 268 8.68 -12.14 -16.16
CA LEU A 268 8.77 -11.06 -17.12
C LEU A 268 10.24 -10.81 -17.45
N ASP A 269 10.55 -10.94 -18.73
CA ASP A 269 11.83 -10.59 -19.33
C ASP A 269 11.70 -9.21 -19.98
N PHE A 270 12.34 -8.23 -19.35
CA PHE A 270 12.49 -6.88 -19.85
C PHE A 270 13.75 -6.84 -20.72
N THR A 271 13.56 -6.96 -22.03
CA THR A 271 14.67 -7.14 -22.99
C THR A 271 15.35 -5.82 -23.34
N THR A 272 16.58 -5.89 -23.87
CA THR A 272 17.32 -4.72 -24.40
C THR A 272 16.68 -4.14 -25.66
N ALA A 273 15.86 -4.92 -26.37
CA ALA A 273 15.02 -4.45 -27.47
C ALA A 273 13.69 -3.80 -27.00
N GLN A 274 13.57 -3.55 -25.69
CA GLN A 274 12.42 -2.94 -25.03
C GLN A 274 11.11 -3.74 -25.15
N ALA A 275 11.17 -5.03 -25.52
CA ALA A 275 10.02 -5.93 -25.43
C ALA A 275 9.89 -6.49 -24.01
N VAL A 276 8.64 -6.67 -23.56
CA VAL A 276 8.30 -7.43 -22.35
C VAL A 276 7.79 -8.81 -22.73
N VAL A 277 8.55 -9.85 -22.37
CA VAL A 277 8.23 -11.25 -22.69
C VAL A 277 7.86 -12.00 -21.42
N LEU A 278 6.68 -12.61 -21.40
CA LEU A 278 6.22 -13.46 -20.30
C LEU A 278 6.65 -14.90 -20.55
N THR A 279 7.23 -15.56 -19.54
CA THR A 279 7.59 -16.98 -19.60
C THR A 279 7.14 -17.71 -18.34
N ILE A 280 6.64 -18.94 -18.49
CA ILE A 280 6.55 -19.90 -17.38
C ILE A 280 7.81 -20.74 -17.40
N ARG A 281 8.50 -20.83 -16.27
CA ARG A 281 9.76 -21.56 -16.14
C ARG A 281 9.75 -22.44 -14.91
N LYS A 282 10.54 -23.52 -14.97
CA LYS A 282 10.83 -24.40 -13.84
C LYS A 282 12.32 -24.35 -13.57
N ARG A 283 12.71 -24.28 -12.30
CA ARG A 283 14.05 -24.63 -11.85
C ARG A 283 13.94 -25.96 -11.10
N LEU A 284 14.69 -26.96 -11.53
CA LEU A 284 14.73 -28.28 -10.89
C LEU A 284 16.18 -28.72 -10.76
N ALA A 285 16.61 -29.05 -9.53
CA ALA A 285 18.00 -29.38 -9.23
C ALA A 285 19.02 -28.37 -9.81
N GLY A 286 18.66 -27.08 -9.82
CA GLY A 286 19.51 -25.99 -10.29
C GLY A 286 19.48 -25.72 -11.79
N THR A 287 18.81 -26.57 -12.58
CA THR A 287 18.63 -26.36 -14.03
C THR A 287 17.33 -25.62 -14.29
N GLU A 288 17.39 -24.52 -15.05
CA GLU A 288 16.21 -23.71 -15.37
C GLU A 288 15.72 -23.97 -16.81
N THR A 289 14.47 -24.41 -16.94
CA THR A 289 13.81 -24.77 -18.20
C THR A 289 12.60 -23.87 -18.47
N SER A 290 12.44 -23.40 -19.70
CA SER A 290 11.23 -22.68 -20.13
C SER A 290 10.13 -23.68 -20.50
N LEU A 291 8.96 -23.56 -19.88
CA LEU A 291 7.80 -24.43 -20.13
C LEU A 291 6.79 -23.80 -21.10
N GLY A 292 6.81 -22.47 -21.24
CA GLY A 292 5.96 -21.72 -22.17
C GLY A 292 6.35 -20.24 -22.22
N GLN A 293 5.97 -19.55 -23.29
CA GLN A 293 6.31 -18.14 -23.52
C GLN A 293 5.21 -17.41 -24.29
N HIS A 294 5.07 -16.11 -24.02
CA HIS A 294 4.24 -15.18 -24.78
C HIS A 294 4.89 -13.79 -24.84
N THR A 295 4.91 -13.17 -26.02
CA THR A 295 5.35 -11.76 -26.18
C THR A 295 4.16 -10.84 -26.00
N THR A 296 4.18 -10.02 -24.95
CA THR A 296 2.99 -9.28 -24.48
C THR A 296 2.57 -8.10 -25.37
N GLY A 297 3.46 -7.64 -26.26
CA GLY A 297 3.28 -6.39 -27.01
C GLY A 297 3.51 -5.12 -26.18
N LEU A 298 3.80 -5.24 -24.88
CA LEU A 298 4.14 -4.10 -24.02
C LEU A 298 5.56 -3.61 -24.29
N THR A 299 5.77 -2.30 -24.12
CA THR A 299 7.07 -1.65 -24.20
C THR A 299 7.68 -1.51 -22.80
N HIS A 300 8.90 -2.02 -22.63
CA HIS A 300 9.69 -1.76 -21.44
C HIS A 300 10.12 -0.29 -21.44
N THR A 301 9.64 0.45 -20.43
CA THR A 301 10.12 1.79 -20.10
C THR A 301 10.67 1.81 -18.68
N ALA A 302 11.57 2.75 -18.38
CA ALA A 302 12.02 2.99 -17.03
C ALA A 302 10.83 3.47 -16.17
N GLY A 303 10.59 2.82 -15.04
CA GLY A 303 9.44 3.05 -14.16
C GLY A 303 8.10 2.53 -14.69
N GLY A 304 8.05 2.01 -15.92
CA GLY A 304 6.86 1.42 -16.53
C GLY A 304 6.40 0.19 -15.76
N ARG A 305 5.14 0.20 -15.32
CA ARG A 305 4.57 -0.88 -14.51
C ARG A 305 3.84 -1.91 -15.36
N VAL A 306 4.09 -3.17 -15.04
CA VAL A 306 3.47 -4.34 -15.65
C VAL A 306 2.85 -5.19 -14.54
N ALA A 307 1.55 -5.45 -14.65
CA ALA A 307 0.88 -6.44 -13.80
C ALA A 307 1.18 -7.84 -14.33
N VAL A 308 1.40 -8.80 -13.43
CA VAL A 308 1.65 -10.21 -13.72
C VAL A 308 0.84 -11.08 -12.78
N ARG A 309 0.27 -12.16 -13.33
CA ARG A 309 -0.47 -13.18 -12.58
C ARG A 309 0.06 -14.57 -12.90
N LEU A 310 0.19 -15.41 -11.88
CA LEU A 310 0.60 -16.82 -11.96
C LEU A 310 -0.41 -17.68 -11.20
N GLN A 311 -1.03 -18.63 -11.90
CA GLN A 311 -1.85 -19.67 -11.29
C GLN A 311 -1.13 -21.02 -11.38
N VAL A 312 -1.06 -21.70 -10.24
CA VAL A 312 -0.59 -23.08 -10.11
C VAL A 312 -1.72 -23.89 -9.50
N ALA A 313 -2.24 -24.89 -10.22
CA ALA A 313 -3.33 -25.74 -9.76
C ALA A 313 -3.11 -27.19 -10.21
N GLY A 314 -2.80 -28.09 -9.27
CA GLY A 314 -2.37 -29.44 -9.59
C GLY A 314 -1.11 -29.43 -10.47
N SER A 315 -1.21 -29.93 -11.70
CA SER A 315 -0.14 -29.85 -12.71
C SER A 315 -0.26 -28.66 -13.67
N ALA A 316 -1.37 -27.92 -13.64
CA ALA A 316 -1.59 -26.79 -14.55
C ALA A 316 -0.86 -25.53 -14.07
N LEU A 317 -0.13 -24.90 -14.98
CA LEU A 317 0.58 -23.65 -14.77
C LEU A 317 0.07 -22.63 -15.79
N LYS A 318 -0.45 -21.50 -15.33
CA LYS A 318 -0.99 -20.45 -16.20
C LYS A 318 -0.44 -19.09 -15.82
N ALA A 319 -0.15 -18.26 -16.80
CA ALA A 319 0.35 -16.92 -16.57
C ALA A 319 -0.19 -15.92 -17.59
N LYS A 320 -0.31 -14.67 -17.14
CA LYS A 320 -0.62 -13.53 -18.00
C LYS A 320 -0.05 -12.24 -17.43
N ALA A 321 0.15 -11.27 -18.30
CA ALA A 321 0.68 -9.96 -17.96
C ALA A 321 0.04 -8.86 -18.82
N TRP A 322 -0.09 -7.67 -18.24
CA TRP A 322 -0.71 -6.51 -18.88
C TRP A 322 -0.13 -5.20 -18.33
N ALA A 323 -0.39 -4.09 -19.04
CA ALA A 323 0.01 -2.78 -18.56
C ALA A 323 -0.72 -2.46 -17.25
N ASP A 324 0.01 -1.99 -16.24
CA ASP A 324 -0.64 -1.58 -15.01
C ASP A 324 -1.65 -0.45 -15.25
N GLY A 325 -2.82 -0.55 -14.62
CA GLY A 325 -3.96 0.34 -14.86
C GLY A 325 -4.82 0.00 -16.08
N SER A 326 -4.42 -0.95 -16.94
CA SER A 326 -5.31 -1.50 -17.97
C SER A 326 -6.16 -2.66 -17.44
N ALA A 327 -7.22 -3.01 -18.16
CA ALA A 327 -8.01 -4.20 -17.85
C ALA A 327 -7.16 -5.47 -17.94
N GLU A 328 -7.38 -6.39 -16.99
CA GLU A 328 -6.79 -7.73 -17.00
C GLU A 328 -7.25 -8.50 -18.25
N PRO A 329 -6.36 -9.21 -18.99
CA PRO A 329 -6.75 -10.01 -20.13
C PRO A 329 -7.74 -11.13 -19.73
N ALA A 330 -8.79 -11.30 -20.52
CA ALA A 330 -9.81 -12.33 -20.28
C ALA A 330 -9.24 -13.75 -20.38
N GLY A 331 -8.37 -14.00 -21.36
CA GLY A 331 -7.67 -15.27 -21.54
C GLY A 331 -6.31 -15.32 -20.84
N TRP A 332 -5.84 -16.54 -20.57
CA TRP A 332 -4.44 -16.76 -20.20
C TRP A 332 -3.54 -16.63 -21.43
N GLN A 333 -2.36 -16.04 -21.24
CA GLN A 333 -1.41 -15.83 -22.33
C GLN A 333 -0.42 -16.99 -22.48
N VAL A 334 -0.11 -17.66 -21.37
CA VAL A 334 0.68 -18.89 -21.32
C VAL A 334 -0.07 -19.91 -20.48
N GLU A 335 -0.28 -21.10 -21.02
CA GLU A 335 -0.84 -22.26 -20.31
C GLU A 335 0.02 -23.48 -20.62
N THR A 336 0.44 -24.21 -19.59
CA THR A 336 1.26 -25.41 -19.72
C THR A 336 1.02 -26.35 -18.55
N THR A 337 1.60 -27.55 -18.61
CA THR A 337 1.48 -28.55 -17.55
C THR A 337 2.84 -29.10 -17.14
N ASP A 338 3.05 -29.31 -15.85
CA ASP A 338 4.27 -29.91 -15.30
C ASP A 338 3.96 -30.63 -13.97
N THR A 339 4.70 -31.69 -13.66
CA THR A 339 4.43 -32.56 -12.50
C THR A 339 5.62 -32.71 -11.55
N ASP A 340 6.74 -32.02 -11.79
CA ASP A 340 7.99 -32.28 -11.05
C ASP A 340 8.01 -31.67 -9.65
N LEU A 341 7.31 -30.55 -9.44
CA LEU A 341 7.21 -29.88 -8.15
C LEU A 341 5.75 -29.87 -7.70
N THR A 342 5.41 -30.58 -6.63
CA THR A 342 4.01 -30.75 -6.17
C THR A 342 3.75 -30.19 -4.77
N ALA A 343 4.78 -30.04 -3.94
CA ALA A 343 4.65 -29.49 -2.59
C ALA A 343 4.41 -27.97 -2.61
N ALA A 344 3.79 -27.44 -1.56
CA ALA A 344 3.45 -26.02 -1.45
C ALA A 344 4.66 -25.09 -1.40
N GLY A 345 5.67 -25.45 -0.59
CA GLY A 345 6.87 -24.64 -0.41
C GLY A 345 6.55 -23.21 0.01
N GLU A 346 7.29 -22.26 -0.56
CA GLU A 346 7.06 -20.82 -0.40
C GLU A 346 6.56 -20.17 -1.70
N ILE A 347 5.93 -19.00 -1.54
CA ILE A 347 5.52 -18.10 -2.63
C ILE A 347 6.19 -16.75 -2.47
N GLY A 348 6.28 -15.99 -3.55
CA GLY A 348 6.74 -14.62 -3.48
C GLY A 348 7.27 -14.10 -4.80
N MET A 349 8.40 -13.40 -4.74
CA MET A 349 9.00 -12.73 -5.89
C MET A 349 10.50 -12.98 -5.98
N ARG A 350 10.98 -13.01 -7.21
CA ARG A 350 12.40 -13.11 -7.56
C ARG A 350 12.76 -11.99 -8.51
N THR A 351 13.88 -11.33 -8.25
CA THR A 351 14.48 -10.35 -9.15
C THR A 351 15.94 -10.71 -9.42
N ILE A 352 16.37 -10.64 -10.68
CA ILE A 352 17.77 -10.87 -11.08
C ILE A 352 18.06 -10.09 -12.37
N LEU A 353 19.29 -9.57 -12.50
CA LEU A 353 19.81 -9.05 -13.77
C LEU A 353 20.53 -10.19 -14.51
N SER A 354 20.32 -10.27 -15.83
CA SER A 354 21.06 -11.20 -16.70
C SER A 354 22.57 -11.11 -16.47
N SER A 355 23.30 -12.21 -16.67
CA SER A 355 24.77 -12.21 -16.60
C SER A 355 25.43 -11.29 -17.65
N ALA A 356 24.70 -10.97 -18.73
CA ALA A 356 25.15 -10.03 -19.77
C ALA A 356 24.73 -8.57 -19.49
N ASN A 357 24.01 -8.30 -18.39
CA ASN A 357 23.55 -6.95 -18.08
C ASN A 357 24.73 -6.01 -17.77
N SER A 358 24.63 -4.78 -18.25
CA SER A 358 25.68 -3.75 -18.19
C SER A 358 25.18 -2.42 -17.60
N ASN A 359 23.99 -2.40 -17.01
CA ASN A 359 23.47 -1.21 -16.32
C ASN A 359 24.39 -0.80 -15.17
N THR A 360 24.50 0.52 -14.93
CA THR A 360 25.09 1.04 -13.69
C THR A 360 24.27 0.53 -12.50
N LEU A 361 24.96 -0.06 -11.52
CA LEU A 361 24.32 -0.63 -10.33
C LEU A 361 24.25 0.40 -9.20
N PRO A 362 23.23 0.33 -8.32
CA PRO A 362 22.13 -0.64 -8.36
C PRO A 362 21.05 -0.27 -9.38
N VAL A 363 20.52 -1.27 -10.07
CA VAL A 363 19.18 -1.18 -10.70
C VAL A 363 18.15 -1.45 -9.62
N THR A 364 17.11 -0.63 -9.52
CA THR A 364 16.04 -0.82 -8.53
C THR A 364 14.83 -1.49 -9.17
N ALA A 365 14.48 -2.68 -8.70
CA ALA A 365 13.20 -3.29 -9.01
C ALA A 365 12.13 -2.82 -8.01
N SER A 366 10.93 -2.58 -8.52
CA SER A 366 9.77 -2.27 -7.70
C SER A 366 8.72 -3.36 -7.81
N TRP A 367 8.17 -3.78 -6.67
CA TRP A 367 7.10 -4.76 -6.56
C TRP A 367 5.94 -4.18 -5.77
N GLY A 368 4.75 -4.16 -6.33
CA GLY A 368 3.53 -3.70 -5.70
C GLY A 368 2.44 -4.74 -5.74
N ASP A 369 1.38 -4.50 -4.97
CA ASP A 369 0.09 -5.18 -5.12
C ASP A 369 0.20 -6.71 -5.06
N PHE A 370 1.19 -7.25 -4.34
CA PHE A 370 1.37 -8.70 -4.19
C PHE A 370 0.19 -9.27 -3.41
N THR A 371 -0.56 -10.17 -4.04
CA THR A 371 -1.76 -10.78 -3.46
C THR A 371 -1.90 -12.23 -3.90
N THR A 372 -2.53 -13.03 -3.04
CA THR A 372 -3.05 -14.36 -3.40
C THR A 372 -4.53 -14.21 -3.76
N LEU A 373 -4.87 -14.33 -5.04
CA LEU A 373 -6.25 -14.26 -5.52
C LEU A 373 -6.99 -15.55 -5.12
N GLY A 374 -8.02 -15.41 -4.29
CA GLY A 374 -8.75 -16.58 -3.79
C GLY A 374 -7.92 -17.39 -2.79
N SER A 375 -7.69 -16.82 -1.60
CA SER A 375 -7.44 -17.65 -0.41
C SER A 375 -8.46 -18.80 -0.39
N PRO A 376 -8.08 -20.03 -0.02
CA PRO A 376 -9.05 -21.11 0.10
C PRO A 376 -10.18 -20.62 0.99
N GLN A 377 -11.41 -20.69 0.47
CA GLN A 377 -12.58 -20.31 1.23
C GLN A 377 -12.61 -21.22 2.47
N SER A 378 -12.27 -20.65 3.62
CA SER A 378 -12.22 -21.38 4.87
C SER A 378 -13.65 -21.49 5.37
N MET A 379 -14.23 -22.68 5.26
CA MET A 379 -15.53 -22.99 5.82
C MET A 379 -15.38 -24.00 6.96
N VAL A 380 -16.07 -23.73 8.07
CA VAL A 380 -16.26 -24.74 9.12
C VAL A 380 -17.26 -25.75 8.57
N VAL A 381 -16.77 -26.93 8.18
CA VAL A 381 -17.63 -28.02 7.72
C VAL A 381 -17.96 -28.90 8.91
N THR A 382 -19.24 -29.03 9.25
CA THR A 382 -19.70 -30.06 10.19
C THR A 382 -19.55 -31.42 9.51
N ARG A 383 -18.63 -32.26 10.00
CA ARG A 383 -18.44 -33.62 9.47
C ARG A 383 -19.58 -34.52 9.92
N SER A 384 -19.88 -35.54 9.11
CA SER A 384 -20.83 -36.60 9.45
C SER A 384 -22.24 -36.14 9.78
N VAL A 385 -22.79 -35.19 9.01
CA VAL A 385 -24.20 -34.76 9.11
C VAL A 385 -25.17 -35.94 8.91
N ASN A 386 -24.76 -36.98 8.17
CA ASN A 386 -25.52 -38.21 7.93
C ASN A 386 -25.09 -39.41 8.82
N GLY A 387 -24.25 -39.19 9.84
CA GLY A 387 -23.77 -40.26 10.73
C GLY A 387 -22.69 -41.19 10.16
N ILE A 388 -22.23 -40.98 8.92
CA ILE A 388 -21.14 -41.76 8.32
C ILE A 388 -19.80 -41.15 8.71
N VAL A 389 -18.96 -41.91 9.41
CA VAL A 389 -17.61 -41.50 9.81
C VAL A 389 -16.58 -42.27 8.98
N LYS A 390 -15.71 -41.54 8.28
CA LYS A 390 -14.54 -42.11 7.59
C LYS A 390 -13.28 -41.54 8.22
N ALA A 391 -12.38 -42.40 8.68
CA ALA A 391 -11.11 -41.98 9.23
C ALA A 391 -10.20 -41.45 8.10
N HIS A 392 -9.53 -40.33 8.36
CA HIS A 392 -8.48 -39.77 7.51
C HIS A 392 -7.28 -39.44 8.40
N GLY A 393 -6.06 -39.66 7.89
CA GLY A 393 -4.86 -39.24 8.59
C GLY A 393 -4.79 -37.70 8.70
N ALA A 394 -4.05 -37.20 9.67
CA ALA A 394 -3.71 -35.77 9.70
C ALA A 394 -3.07 -35.37 8.37
N TRP A 395 -3.41 -34.18 7.86
CA TRP A 395 -2.90 -33.66 6.57
C TRP A 395 -3.35 -34.44 5.33
N THR A 396 -4.36 -35.31 5.45
CA THR A 396 -4.98 -35.90 4.24
C THR A 396 -5.62 -34.79 3.43
N ASP A 397 -5.21 -34.67 2.16
CA ASP A 397 -5.88 -33.78 1.21
C ASP A 397 -7.35 -34.16 1.07
N LEU A 398 -8.22 -33.18 1.28
CA LEU A 398 -9.66 -33.31 1.12
C LEU A 398 -10.11 -32.31 0.08
N SER A 399 -10.84 -32.79 -0.91
CA SER A 399 -11.54 -31.96 -1.89
C SER A 399 -13.03 -32.29 -1.85
N LEU A 400 -13.86 -31.27 -2.08
CA LEU A 400 -15.28 -31.51 -2.32
C LEU A 400 -15.44 -32.23 -3.65
N THR A 401 -16.23 -33.29 -3.70
CA THR A 401 -16.59 -33.97 -4.96
C THR A 401 -17.25 -33.00 -5.94
N HIS A 402 -17.96 -31.98 -5.41
CA HIS A 402 -18.57 -30.90 -6.16
C HIS A 402 -18.26 -29.56 -5.47
N PRO A 403 -17.13 -28.91 -5.77
CA PRO A 403 -16.77 -27.64 -5.15
C PRO A 403 -17.75 -26.56 -5.58
N MET A 404 -18.30 -25.82 -4.63
CA MET A 404 -19.07 -24.61 -4.94
C MET A 404 -18.09 -23.57 -5.49
N ARG A 405 -18.22 -23.24 -6.78
CA ARG A 405 -17.52 -22.10 -7.38
C ARG A 405 -18.36 -20.86 -7.16
N ALA A 406 -18.14 -20.15 -6.06
CA ALA A 406 -18.75 -18.85 -5.84
C ALA A 406 -18.01 -17.80 -6.67
N ALA A 407 -18.66 -17.38 -7.76
CA ALA A 407 -18.35 -16.26 -8.65
C ALA A 407 -17.17 -16.43 -9.65
N LEU A 408 -17.52 -16.20 -10.92
CA LEU A 408 -16.64 -15.87 -12.05
C LEU A 408 -16.43 -14.35 -12.09
#